data_AF-A0A933JY78-F1
#
_entry.id   AF-A0A933JY78-F1
#
_cell.length_a   1.000
_cell.length_b   1.000
_cell.length_c   1.000
_cell.angle_alpha   90.00
_cell.angle_beta   90.00
_cell.angle_gamma   90.00
#
_symmetry.space_group_name_H-M   'P 1'
#
loop_
_entity.id
_entity.type
_entity.pdbx_description
1 polymer ?
#
loop_
_entity_poly.entity_id
_entity_poly.type
_entity_poly.pdbx_seq_one_letter_code
_entity_poly.pdbx_strand_id
1 'polypeptide(L)'
;MRSSTCGSTLAKFLAALALHGCAGGESSKLQSNAVVWTSLGEVSIGDDGKSAWVELPVDPEDRYHAIRVTPSSSEVPVCLRPEPVELASGEVWVEPWSPGDDDAVCARCSEPVFAQRGFGMFVFPSATTLATKDTLRLRIQLLDCDLFIPVSRARIPSLPNTVRFETATERTSSTGSPTLEVWVGHQSDAYGMLDDRDAAWNDVFRLFDEVGIALEVVGTSEVHMTGALEWSRGASAPYAALLEQIPHRERRIVPIVVVPCLLDGGVSIPGVTSRIPGGINPQASSVDSAVFMSTGCGAEFGTGAVALRLAHEIGHYLGLFHSDSPAGASVAPEGSVMNARPILLAPELQHFTPEQAAIMMRHPDVFFRP
;
A
#
# COMPACT_ATOMS: atom_id res chain seq x y z
N MET A 1 -48.56 67.55 -13.27
CA MET A 1 -48.28 66.37 -14.11
C MET A 1 -47.06 65.69 -13.49
N ARG A 2 -47.21 64.64 -12.67
CA ARG A 2 -46.99 63.19 -12.98
C ARG A 2 -45.67 62.97 -13.76
N SER A 3 -44.71 62.11 -13.38
CA SER A 3 -44.82 60.81 -12.69
C SER A 3 -43.53 60.42 -11.92
N SER A 4 -43.75 59.46 -11.02
CA SER A 4 -42.77 58.49 -10.48
C SER A 4 -42.28 57.54 -11.58
N THR A 5 -41.07 56.97 -11.43
CA THR A 5 -40.83 55.51 -11.55
C THR A 5 -39.47 55.10 -10.97
N CYS A 6 -39.53 54.00 -10.22
CA CYS A 6 -38.46 53.12 -9.75
C CYS A 6 -38.26 51.99 -10.79
N GLY A 7 -37.07 51.36 -10.89
CA GLY A 7 -36.95 50.05 -11.57
C GLY A 7 -35.59 49.67 -12.19
N SER A 8 -34.80 48.90 -11.43
CA SER A 8 -34.01 47.69 -11.79
C SER A 8 -33.80 47.30 -13.28
N THR A 9 -32.54 47.08 -13.69
CA THR A 9 -32.03 45.87 -14.44
C THR A 9 -30.48 45.99 -14.58
N LEU A 10 -29.69 45.12 -13.96
CA LEU A 10 -29.14 43.83 -14.46
C LEU A 10 -27.98 43.96 -15.49
N ALA A 11 -26.79 43.59 -14.99
CA ALA A 11 -25.62 42.95 -15.60
C ALA A 11 -25.29 43.15 -17.10
N LYS A 12 -24.07 43.63 -17.38
CA LYS A 12 -23.25 43.14 -18.51
C LYS A 12 -21.78 42.99 -18.12
N PHE A 13 -21.34 41.74 -18.19
CA PHE A 13 -19.97 41.24 -18.33
C PHE A 13 -19.16 42.04 -19.36
N LEU A 14 -17.90 42.36 -19.04
CA LEU A 14 -16.85 42.50 -20.04
C LEU A 14 -15.52 42.04 -19.40
N ALA A 15 -15.08 40.88 -19.87
CA ALA A 15 -13.81 40.25 -19.56
C ALA A 15 -12.66 41.08 -20.14
N ALA A 16 -11.66 41.38 -19.31
CA ALA A 16 -10.34 41.79 -19.77
C ALA A 16 -9.39 40.59 -19.61
N LEU A 17 -9.09 39.93 -20.73
CA LEU A 17 -7.97 38.99 -20.84
C LEU A 17 -6.67 39.76 -20.58
N ALA A 18 -6.06 39.55 -19.41
CA ALA A 18 -4.66 39.87 -19.20
C ALA A 18 -3.82 38.67 -19.62
N LEU A 19 -3.17 38.80 -20.78
CA LEU A 19 -2.07 37.96 -21.26
C LEU A 19 -1.01 37.81 -20.16
N HIS A 20 -1.02 36.67 -19.46
CA HIS A 20 0.11 36.25 -18.65
C HIS A 20 1.16 35.65 -19.58
N GLY A 21 2.29 36.35 -19.65
CA GLY A 21 3.45 35.94 -20.42
C GLY A 21 3.95 34.57 -20.00
N CYS A 22 4.37 33.79 -21.00
CA CYS A 22 5.13 32.58 -20.86
C CYS A 22 6.46 32.88 -20.15
N ALA A 23 6.48 32.84 -18.82
CA ALA A 23 7.69 32.58 -18.08
C ALA A 23 7.97 31.10 -18.25
N GLY A 24 8.95 30.77 -19.09
CA GLY A 24 9.59 29.47 -19.10
C GLY A 24 10.22 29.26 -17.74
N GLY A 25 9.46 28.68 -16.81
CA GLY A 25 9.99 28.14 -15.58
C GLY A 25 10.97 27.06 -15.97
N GLU A 26 12.24 27.26 -15.65
CA GLU A 26 13.19 26.18 -15.56
C GLU A 26 12.50 25.05 -14.82
N SER A 27 12.30 23.93 -15.52
CA SER A 27 11.95 22.66 -14.91
C SER A 27 13.05 22.40 -13.88
N SER A 28 12.79 22.80 -12.64
CA SER A 28 13.53 22.28 -11.51
C SER A 28 13.43 20.78 -11.70
N LYS A 29 14.59 20.14 -11.90
CA LYS A 29 14.66 18.69 -11.95
C LYS A 29 14.03 18.24 -10.64
N LEU A 30 12.78 17.77 -10.70
CA LEU A 30 12.15 17.05 -9.61
C LEU A 30 13.15 15.96 -9.29
N GLN A 31 13.92 16.14 -8.20
CA GLN A 31 14.74 15.06 -7.68
C GLN A 31 13.75 13.92 -7.49
N SER A 32 14.00 12.79 -8.14
CA SER A 32 13.07 11.68 -8.07
C SER A 32 12.99 11.25 -6.62
N ASN A 33 11.84 11.48 -5.97
CA ASN A 33 11.50 10.92 -4.67
C ASN A 33 11.26 9.41 -4.82
N ALA A 34 12.08 8.69 -5.57
CA ALA A 34 11.96 7.25 -5.77
C ALA A 34 12.59 6.52 -4.59
N VAL A 35 12.12 5.32 -4.29
CA VAL A 35 12.83 4.41 -3.38
C VAL A 35 14.07 3.90 -4.09
N VAL A 36 15.24 4.06 -3.47
CA VAL A 36 16.50 3.54 -4.02
C VAL A 36 16.63 2.07 -3.64
N TRP A 37 16.29 1.19 -4.59
CA TRP A 37 16.44 -0.25 -4.43
C TRP A 37 17.84 -0.71 -4.84
N THR A 38 18.51 -1.44 -3.96
CA THR A 38 19.82 -2.06 -4.20
C THR A 38 19.64 -3.55 -4.45
N SER A 39 20.13 -4.04 -5.58
CA SER A 39 20.07 -5.47 -5.88
C SER A 39 21.04 -6.26 -5.01
N LEU A 40 20.55 -7.38 -4.47
CA LEU A 40 21.32 -8.38 -3.74
C LEU A 40 21.66 -9.60 -4.61
N GLY A 41 21.24 -9.57 -5.88
CA GLY A 41 21.43 -10.64 -6.85
C GLY A 41 20.26 -11.61 -6.96
N GLU A 42 20.47 -12.64 -7.78
CA GLU A 42 19.58 -13.78 -7.93
C GLU A 42 20.02 -14.93 -7.03
N VAL A 43 19.05 -15.56 -6.36
CA VAL A 43 19.26 -16.62 -5.40
C VAL A 43 18.51 -17.85 -5.86
N SER A 44 19.18 -19.01 -5.88
CA SER A 44 18.58 -20.27 -6.32
C SER A 44 17.46 -20.76 -5.40
N ILE A 45 16.42 -21.33 -5.98
CA ILE A 45 15.35 -22.08 -5.30
C ILE A 45 15.68 -23.58 -5.34
N GLY A 46 15.78 -24.20 -4.17
CA GLY A 46 15.97 -25.64 -4.00
C GLY A 46 14.73 -26.46 -4.35
N ASP A 47 14.89 -27.79 -4.35
CA ASP A 47 13.80 -28.72 -4.66
C ASP A 47 12.68 -28.71 -3.61
N ASP A 48 12.96 -28.22 -2.40
CA ASP A 48 12.00 -28.00 -1.32
C ASP A 48 11.24 -26.66 -1.45
N GLY A 49 11.45 -25.91 -2.54
CA GLY A 49 10.81 -24.63 -2.78
C GLY A 49 11.34 -23.49 -1.90
N LYS A 50 12.51 -23.66 -1.26
CA LYS A 50 13.16 -22.63 -0.47
C LYS A 50 14.30 -21.96 -1.24
N SER A 51 14.46 -20.65 -1.09
CA SER A 51 15.68 -19.98 -1.54
C SER A 51 16.87 -20.36 -0.66
N ALA A 52 18.08 -20.18 -1.18
CA ALA A 52 19.25 -20.07 -0.30
C ALA A 52 19.11 -18.85 0.63
N TRP A 53 19.93 -18.82 1.67
CA TRP A 53 19.96 -17.74 2.64
C TRP A 53 20.52 -16.46 2.03
N VAL A 54 19.95 -15.33 2.45
CA VAL A 54 20.41 -13.97 2.18
C VAL A 54 20.68 -13.29 3.51
N GLU A 55 21.78 -12.56 3.57
CA GLU A 55 22.21 -11.80 4.73
C GLU A 55 22.26 -10.32 4.37
N LEU A 56 21.76 -9.48 5.27
CA LEU A 56 21.64 -8.05 5.10
C LEU A 56 22.20 -7.33 6.33
N PRO A 57 23.13 -6.38 6.18
CA PRO A 57 23.56 -5.57 7.30
C PRO A 57 22.40 -4.70 7.78
N VAL A 58 22.25 -4.63 9.10
CA VAL A 58 21.24 -3.83 9.78
C VAL A 58 21.96 -2.79 10.64
N ASP A 59 21.68 -1.51 10.40
CA ASP A 59 22.27 -0.39 11.13
C ASP A 59 21.21 0.20 12.09
N PRO A 60 21.53 0.44 13.38
CA PRO A 60 20.59 1.08 14.30
C PRO A 60 20.18 2.50 13.90
N GLU A 61 20.92 3.15 12.98
CA GLU A 61 20.53 4.45 12.41
C GLU A 61 19.47 4.35 11.31
N ASP A 62 19.23 3.16 10.75
CA ASP A 62 18.26 2.97 9.67
C ASP A 62 16.83 3.08 10.22
N ARG A 63 15.93 3.72 9.47
CA ARG A 63 14.51 3.89 9.80
C ARG A 63 13.70 2.64 9.46
N TYR A 64 14.10 1.91 8.43
CA TYR A 64 13.44 0.70 7.98
C TYR A 64 14.38 -0.19 7.18
N HIS A 65 14.02 -1.48 7.08
CA HIS A 65 14.59 -2.42 6.13
C HIS A 65 13.49 -2.99 5.25
N ALA A 66 13.41 -2.50 4.01
CA ALA A 66 12.48 -3.00 3.02
C ALA A 66 13.19 -4.02 2.13
N ILE A 67 12.53 -5.12 1.86
CA ILE A 67 13.02 -6.20 1.00
C ILE A 67 11.95 -6.46 -0.03
N ARG A 68 12.34 -6.46 -1.30
CA ARG A 68 11.50 -6.93 -2.39
C ARG A 68 12.06 -8.21 -2.99
N VAL A 69 11.18 -9.14 -3.29
CA VAL A 69 11.50 -10.42 -3.90
C VAL A 69 10.67 -10.62 -5.15
N THR A 70 11.35 -10.93 -6.26
CA THR A 70 10.71 -11.20 -7.55
C THR A 70 11.22 -12.56 -8.08
N PRO A 71 10.35 -13.56 -8.32
CA PRO A 71 10.76 -14.83 -8.89
C PRO A 71 11.20 -14.64 -10.35
N SER A 72 12.23 -15.38 -10.76
CA SER A 72 12.51 -15.56 -12.19
C SER A 72 11.26 -16.12 -12.85
N SER A 73 10.82 -15.54 -13.97
CA SER A 73 9.55 -15.86 -14.66
C SER A 73 9.06 -17.30 -14.43
N SER A 74 7.89 -17.44 -13.84
CA SER A 74 7.21 -18.72 -13.63
C SER A 74 5.82 -18.63 -14.24
N GLU A 75 5.43 -19.64 -15.04
CA GLU A 75 4.05 -19.78 -15.52
C GLU A 75 3.09 -20.18 -14.39
N VAL A 76 3.62 -20.70 -13.27
CA VAL A 76 2.82 -21.10 -12.12
C VAL A 76 2.75 -19.95 -11.10
N PRO A 77 1.54 -19.61 -10.61
CA PRO A 77 1.40 -18.67 -9.51
C PRO A 77 1.90 -19.28 -8.21
N VAL A 78 2.98 -18.72 -7.68
CA VAL A 78 3.52 -19.06 -6.36
C VAL A 78 3.41 -17.86 -5.44
N CYS A 79 3.19 -18.13 -4.17
CA CYS A 79 3.17 -17.13 -3.11
C CYS A 79 4.51 -17.15 -2.38
N LEU A 80 5.01 -15.97 -2.03
CA LEU A 80 6.31 -15.77 -1.43
C LEU A 80 6.10 -15.40 0.03
N ARG A 81 6.72 -16.14 0.94
CA ARG A 81 6.77 -15.79 2.37
C ARG A 81 8.23 -15.85 2.85
N PRO A 82 8.73 -14.84 3.56
CA PRO A 82 10.04 -14.92 4.16
C PRO A 82 10.00 -15.87 5.36
N GLU A 83 10.94 -16.80 5.44
CA GLU A 83 11.05 -17.69 6.60
C GLU A 83 12.36 -18.51 6.74
N PRO A 84 12.91 -18.59 7.96
CA PRO A 84 12.69 -17.63 9.04
C PRO A 84 13.29 -16.27 8.65
N VAL A 85 13.00 -15.26 9.47
CA VAL A 85 13.70 -13.97 9.47
C VAL A 85 14.28 -13.80 10.86
N GLU A 86 15.61 -13.84 10.94
CA GLU A 86 16.36 -13.85 12.20
C GLU A 86 17.49 -12.82 12.17
N LEU A 87 17.82 -12.24 13.31
CA LEU A 87 19.03 -11.45 13.51
C LEU A 87 20.17 -12.34 14.00
N ALA A 88 21.42 -11.95 13.73
CA ALA A 88 22.59 -12.70 14.22
C ALA A 88 22.70 -12.67 15.75
N SER A 89 22.07 -11.69 16.42
CA SER A 89 21.86 -11.67 17.87
C SER A 89 20.94 -12.78 18.40
N GLY A 90 20.20 -13.47 17.54
CA GLY A 90 19.30 -14.57 17.88
C GLY A 90 17.83 -14.17 18.05
N GLU A 91 17.49 -12.90 17.85
CA GLU A 91 16.10 -12.45 17.77
C GLU A 91 15.45 -13.00 16.49
N VAL A 92 14.24 -13.56 16.59
CA VAL A 92 13.47 -14.10 15.47
C VAL A 92 12.24 -13.23 15.27
N TRP A 93 12.14 -12.63 14.08
CA TRP A 93 11.00 -11.80 13.70
C TRP A 93 9.91 -12.59 13.02
N VAL A 94 10.32 -13.53 12.16
CA VAL A 94 9.41 -14.40 11.43
C VAL A 94 9.82 -15.84 11.68
N GLU A 95 8.96 -16.58 12.35
CA GLU A 95 9.15 -17.99 12.66
C GLU A 95 9.09 -18.86 11.38
N PRO A 96 9.79 -20.00 11.35
CA PRO A 96 9.61 -20.99 10.30
C PRO A 96 8.15 -21.44 10.19
N TRP A 97 7.66 -21.69 8.98
CA TRP A 97 6.34 -22.29 8.78
C TRP A 97 6.23 -23.60 9.54
N SER A 98 5.09 -23.77 10.20
CA SER A 98 4.75 -24.98 10.94
C SER A 98 3.44 -25.55 10.43
N PRO A 99 3.26 -26.89 10.43
CA PRO A 99 1.98 -27.49 10.09
C PRO A 99 0.84 -26.92 10.93
N GLY A 100 -0.21 -26.41 10.28
CA GLY A 100 -1.31 -25.67 10.89
C GLY A 100 -1.25 -24.15 10.68
N ASP A 101 -0.16 -23.62 10.12
CA ASP A 101 -0.10 -22.28 9.52
C ASP A 101 -0.70 -22.32 8.11
N ASP A 102 -2.01 -22.58 8.02
CA ASP A 102 -2.75 -22.68 6.75
C ASP A 102 -3.32 -21.32 6.31
N ASP A 103 -2.77 -20.23 6.85
CA ASP A 103 -3.18 -18.86 6.57
C ASP A 103 -2.11 -18.12 5.76
N ALA A 104 -2.53 -17.15 4.97
CA ALA A 104 -1.65 -16.25 4.23
C ALA A 104 -0.77 -15.42 5.18
N VAL A 105 -1.20 -15.23 6.43
CA VAL A 105 -0.51 -14.39 7.42
C VAL A 105 0.19 -15.23 8.48
N CYS A 106 1.46 -14.93 8.75
CA CYS A 106 2.09 -15.42 9.98
C CYS A 106 1.62 -14.62 11.19
N ALA A 107 0.45 -14.96 11.71
CA ALA A 107 -0.15 -14.33 12.88
C ALA A 107 0.62 -14.52 14.19
N ARG A 108 1.47 -15.57 14.26
CA ARG A 108 2.26 -15.90 15.46
C ARG A 108 3.65 -15.26 15.47
N CYS A 109 4.05 -14.67 14.35
CA CYS A 109 5.33 -13.98 14.22
C CYS A 109 5.29 -12.66 15.00
N SER A 110 6.41 -12.26 15.59
CA SER A 110 6.50 -10.95 16.25
C SER A 110 6.38 -9.82 15.23
N GLU A 111 6.83 -10.06 13.99
CA GLU A 111 6.56 -9.23 12.82
C GLU A 111 5.67 -10.01 11.85
N PRO A 112 4.36 -9.71 11.80
CA PRO A 112 3.44 -10.41 10.90
C PRO A 112 3.83 -10.19 9.44
N VAL A 113 3.85 -11.27 8.67
CA VAL A 113 4.11 -11.24 7.23
C VAL A 113 2.97 -11.89 6.47
N PHE A 114 2.60 -11.30 5.33
CA PHE A 114 1.60 -11.83 4.41
C PHE A 114 2.29 -12.54 3.24
N ALA A 115 1.78 -13.70 2.85
CA ALA A 115 2.25 -14.46 1.69
C ALA A 115 1.76 -13.79 0.40
N GLN A 116 2.68 -13.27 -0.41
CA GLN A 116 2.32 -12.45 -1.58
C GLN A 116 2.52 -13.22 -2.90
N ARG A 117 1.52 -13.18 -3.79
CA ARG A 117 1.58 -13.86 -5.10
C ARG A 117 2.51 -13.14 -6.07
N GLY A 118 3.50 -13.86 -6.59
CA GLY A 118 4.35 -13.44 -7.71
C GLY A 118 5.35 -12.31 -7.43
N PHE A 119 5.14 -11.49 -6.41
CA PHE A 119 6.05 -10.47 -5.91
C PHE A 119 5.82 -10.31 -4.43
N GLY A 120 6.89 -10.22 -3.64
CA GLY A 120 6.83 -10.01 -2.20
C GLY A 120 7.53 -8.73 -1.80
N MET A 121 6.82 -7.80 -1.16
CA MET A 121 7.42 -6.68 -0.42
C MET A 121 7.25 -6.91 1.08
N PHE A 122 8.35 -6.82 1.80
CA PHE A 122 8.41 -7.02 3.24
C PHE A 122 9.13 -5.82 3.85
N VAL A 123 8.56 -5.26 4.91
CA VAL A 123 9.12 -4.12 5.62
C VAL A 123 9.30 -4.53 7.06
N PHE A 124 10.54 -4.55 7.50
CA PHE A 124 10.90 -4.94 8.87
C PHE A 124 11.24 -3.71 9.71
N PRO A 125 11.10 -3.81 11.05
CA PRO A 125 11.50 -2.75 11.96
C PRO A 125 12.92 -2.25 11.67
N SER A 126 13.14 -0.97 11.93
CA SER A 126 14.48 -0.52 12.21
C SER A 126 15.01 -1.19 13.45
N ALA A 127 16.33 -1.37 13.45
CA ALA A 127 17.11 -1.68 14.60
C ALA A 127 17.22 -0.53 15.62
N THR A 128 16.21 0.34 15.74
CA THR A 128 16.21 1.40 16.76
C THR A 128 16.22 0.83 18.19
N THR A 129 15.86 -0.44 18.34
CA THR A 129 16.04 -1.24 19.57
C THR A 129 17.40 -1.94 19.66
N LEU A 130 18.15 -2.11 18.56
CA LEU A 130 19.45 -2.76 18.59
C LEU A 130 20.52 -1.80 19.12
N ALA A 131 21.30 -2.27 20.09
CA ALA A 131 22.38 -1.50 20.68
C ALA A 131 23.58 -1.31 19.71
N THR A 132 23.71 -2.18 18.71
CA THR A 132 24.82 -2.21 17.76
C THR A 132 24.34 -2.67 16.39
N LYS A 133 25.19 -2.51 15.36
CA LYS A 133 24.97 -3.14 14.05
C LYS A 133 24.78 -4.64 14.19
N ASP A 134 23.89 -5.19 13.36
CA ASP A 134 23.55 -6.60 13.33
C ASP A 134 23.45 -7.08 11.87
N THR A 135 23.09 -8.35 11.66
CA THR A 135 22.84 -8.94 10.36
C THR A 135 21.49 -9.64 10.37
N LEU A 136 20.59 -9.17 9.50
CA LEU A 136 19.34 -9.83 9.19
C LEU A 136 19.60 -10.98 8.23
N ARG A 137 19.16 -12.17 8.60
CA ARG A 137 19.27 -13.38 7.80
C ARG A 137 17.87 -13.90 7.49
N LEU A 138 17.61 -14.11 6.20
CA LEU A 138 16.33 -14.64 5.73
C LEU A 138 16.48 -15.50 4.49
N ARG A 139 15.40 -16.20 4.14
CA ARG A 139 15.19 -16.85 2.85
C ARG A 139 13.70 -16.81 2.52
N ILE A 140 13.32 -17.11 1.28
CA ILE A 140 11.92 -17.21 0.89
C ILE A 140 11.50 -18.68 0.79
N GLN A 141 10.33 -19.00 1.33
CA GLN A 141 9.58 -20.21 1.03
C GLN A 141 8.52 -19.89 -0.03
N LEU A 142 8.48 -20.74 -1.06
CA LEU A 142 7.38 -20.75 -2.01
C LEU A 142 6.19 -21.50 -1.42
N LEU A 143 5.01 -20.91 -1.52
CA LEU A 143 3.74 -21.47 -1.08
C LEU A 143 2.80 -21.65 -2.27
N ASP A 144 1.91 -22.63 -2.16
CA ASP A 144 0.72 -22.74 -2.98
C ASP A 144 -0.19 -21.54 -2.64
N CYS A 145 -0.56 -20.71 -3.62
CA CYS A 145 -1.32 -19.49 -3.32
C CYS A 145 -2.77 -19.74 -2.90
N ASP A 146 -3.32 -20.92 -3.17
CA ASP A 146 -4.70 -21.24 -2.82
C ASP A 146 -4.76 -21.90 -1.44
N LEU A 147 -3.75 -22.71 -1.11
CA LEU A 147 -3.69 -23.48 0.13
C LEU A 147 -2.76 -22.89 1.20
N PHE A 148 -1.89 -21.95 0.84
CA PHE A 148 -0.84 -21.37 1.69
C PHE A 148 0.12 -22.37 2.34
N ILE A 149 0.23 -23.58 1.77
CA ILE A 149 1.17 -24.61 2.22
C ILE A 149 2.45 -24.61 1.38
N PRO A 150 3.60 -24.99 1.96
CA PRO A 150 4.86 -25.13 1.22
C PRO A 150 4.74 -25.99 -0.04
N VAL A 151 5.33 -25.52 -1.13
CA VAL A 151 5.45 -26.26 -2.39
C VAL A 151 6.87 -26.75 -2.59
N SER A 152 7.00 -27.86 -3.32
CA SER A 152 8.28 -28.46 -3.70
C SER A 152 8.29 -28.74 -5.20
N ARG A 153 9.48 -28.91 -5.77
CA ARG A 153 9.65 -29.22 -7.20
C ARG A 153 9.11 -30.60 -7.55
N ALA A 154 9.01 -31.51 -6.57
CA ALA A 154 8.34 -32.80 -6.74
C ALA A 154 6.82 -32.64 -6.97
N ARG A 155 6.18 -31.64 -6.34
CA ARG A 155 4.75 -31.34 -6.51
C ARG A 155 4.48 -30.44 -7.72
N ILE A 156 5.32 -29.42 -7.91
CA ILE A 156 5.22 -28.44 -8.99
C ILE A 156 6.57 -28.41 -9.73
N PRO A 157 6.78 -29.22 -10.78
CA PRO A 157 8.06 -29.28 -11.48
C PRO A 157 8.51 -27.93 -12.09
N SER A 158 7.53 -27.08 -12.40
CA SER A 158 7.69 -25.75 -13.00
C SER A 158 7.90 -24.61 -11.99
N LEU A 159 8.28 -24.91 -10.74
CA LEU A 159 8.71 -23.85 -9.81
C LEU A 159 9.85 -23.00 -10.40
N PRO A 160 9.90 -21.70 -10.08
CA PRO A 160 11.00 -20.84 -10.51
C PRO A 160 12.35 -21.39 -10.03
N ASN A 161 13.40 -21.15 -10.82
CA ASN A 161 14.75 -21.61 -10.49
C ASN A 161 15.50 -20.60 -9.61
N THR A 162 15.19 -19.32 -9.77
CA THR A 162 15.78 -18.26 -8.97
C THR A 162 14.72 -17.27 -8.48
N VAL A 163 15.06 -16.53 -7.43
CA VAL A 163 14.37 -15.32 -7.00
C VAL A 163 15.38 -14.20 -6.92
N ARG A 164 15.02 -13.01 -7.38
CA ARG A 164 15.82 -11.81 -7.24
C ARG A 164 15.45 -11.10 -5.94
N PHE A 165 16.46 -10.80 -5.14
CA PHE A 165 16.32 -10.01 -3.92
C PHE A 165 16.84 -8.60 -4.14
N GLU A 166 16.12 -7.61 -3.64
CA GLU A 166 16.55 -6.22 -3.63
C GLU A 166 16.11 -5.58 -2.31
N THR A 167 16.88 -4.62 -1.82
CA THR A 167 16.64 -3.98 -0.52
C THR A 167 16.64 -2.47 -0.63
N ALA A 168 15.87 -1.82 0.24
CA ALA A 168 15.94 -0.39 0.47
C ALA A 168 16.03 -0.11 1.97
N THR A 169 16.83 0.88 2.31
CA THR A 169 17.01 1.41 3.66
C THR A 169 17.15 2.92 3.57
N GLU A 170 16.76 3.63 4.62
CA GLU A 170 16.88 5.07 4.75
C GLU A 170 17.24 5.40 6.20
N ARG A 171 18.17 6.33 6.44
CA ARG A 171 18.55 6.70 7.80
C ARG A 171 17.51 7.59 8.47
N THR A 172 17.41 7.47 9.79
CA THR A 172 16.50 8.22 10.67
C THR A 172 16.86 9.72 10.77
N SER A 173 17.99 10.16 10.22
CA SER A 173 18.45 11.57 10.28
C SER A 173 17.65 12.54 9.41
N SER A 174 16.48 12.14 8.92
CA SER A 174 15.62 12.97 8.10
C SER A 174 14.93 14.05 8.95
N THR A 175 15.50 15.25 8.95
CA THR A 175 14.80 16.45 9.39
C THR A 175 13.61 16.69 8.47
N GLY A 176 12.40 16.79 9.02
CA GLY A 176 11.21 17.02 8.22
C GLY A 176 9.94 16.43 8.81
N SER A 177 8.81 16.72 8.17
CA SER A 177 7.55 16.05 8.49
C SER A 177 7.40 14.77 7.65
N PRO A 178 7.04 13.63 8.27
CA PRO A 178 6.69 12.44 7.53
C PRO A 178 5.54 12.74 6.57
N THR A 179 5.68 12.32 5.33
CA THR A 179 4.76 12.63 4.24
C THR A 179 4.48 11.36 3.44
N LEU A 180 3.22 11.20 3.02
CA LEU A 180 2.79 10.17 2.09
C LEU A 180 2.10 10.82 0.90
N GLU A 181 2.66 10.63 -0.30
CA GLU A 181 2.04 11.10 -1.54
C GLU A 181 1.11 10.03 -2.11
N VAL A 182 -0.07 10.43 -2.56
CA VAL A 182 -1.04 9.55 -3.22
C VAL A 182 -1.47 10.09 -4.57
N TRP A 183 -1.73 9.18 -5.50
CA TRP A 183 -2.30 9.49 -6.81
C TRP A 183 -3.63 8.78 -6.99
N VAL A 184 -4.66 9.52 -7.38
CA VAL A 184 -6.02 8.99 -7.46
C VAL A 184 -6.44 8.77 -8.92
N GLY A 185 -6.40 7.52 -9.36
CA GLY A 185 -7.07 7.07 -10.57
C GLY A 185 -8.57 6.90 -10.32
N HIS A 186 -9.44 7.40 -11.19
CA HIS A 186 -10.88 7.31 -10.96
C HIS A 186 -11.68 7.13 -12.25
N GLN A 187 -12.77 6.37 -12.20
CA GLN A 187 -13.75 6.35 -13.29
C GLN A 187 -14.64 7.60 -13.19
N SER A 188 -14.94 8.26 -14.32
CA SER A 188 -15.73 9.50 -14.35
C SER A 188 -17.02 9.44 -13.52
N ASP A 189 -17.79 8.36 -13.67
CA ASP A 189 -19.06 8.17 -12.95
C ASP A 189 -18.87 7.87 -11.46
N ALA A 190 -17.73 7.27 -11.07
CA ALA A 190 -17.44 6.98 -9.66
C ALA A 190 -16.97 8.23 -8.93
N TYR A 191 -16.10 9.03 -9.55
CA TYR A 191 -15.52 10.19 -8.91
C TYR A 191 -16.55 11.29 -8.66
N GLY A 192 -17.53 11.44 -9.57
CA GLY A 192 -18.65 12.36 -9.40
C GLY A 192 -19.61 11.98 -8.25
N MET A 193 -19.65 10.71 -7.83
CA MET A 193 -20.47 10.27 -6.68
C MET A 193 -19.87 10.65 -5.32
N LEU A 194 -18.63 11.14 -5.29
CA LEU A 194 -18.08 11.81 -4.11
C LEU A 194 -18.56 13.27 -4.13
N ASP A 195 -19.86 13.48 -3.91
CA ASP A 195 -20.51 14.81 -3.95
C ASP A 195 -19.84 15.82 -2.99
N ASP A 196 -19.16 15.32 -1.95
CA ASP A 196 -18.27 16.08 -1.07
C ASP A 196 -16.91 15.39 -0.93
N ARG A 197 -16.25 15.19 -2.08
CA ARG A 197 -14.89 14.66 -2.19
C ARG A 197 -13.95 15.34 -1.20
N ASP A 198 -14.02 16.66 -1.11
CA ASP A 198 -13.09 17.44 -0.31
C ASP A 198 -13.31 17.15 1.18
N ALA A 199 -14.55 16.97 1.66
CA ALA A 199 -14.80 16.52 3.02
C ALA A 199 -14.30 15.08 3.28
N ALA A 200 -14.54 14.14 2.36
CA ALA A 200 -14.05 12.78 2.52
C ALA A 200 -12.52 12.74 2.64
N TRP A 201 -11.80 13.51 1.81
CA TRP A 201 -10.35 13.63 1.93
C TRP A 201 -9.92 14.36 3.19
N ASN A 202 -10.62 15.41 3.64
CA ASN A 202 -10.31 16.08 4.90
C ASN A 202 -10.36 15.12 6.09
N ASP A 203 -11.33 14.21 6.12
CA ASP A 203 -11.41 13.18 7.16
C ASP A 203 -10.23 12.19 7.09
N VAL A 204 -9.83 11.78 5.88
CA VAL A 204 -8.64 10.93 5.70
C VAL A 204 -7.39 11.68 6.14
N PHE A 205 -7.21 12.93 5.72
CA PHE A 205 -6.07 13.77 6.11
C PHE A 205 -5.99 13.92 7.62
N ARG A 206 -7.11 14.16 8.30
CA ARG A 206 -7.16 14.23 9.76
C ARG A 206 -6.68 12.93 10.41
N LEU A 207 -7.12 11.77 9.93
CA LEU A 207 -6.72 10.46 10.51
C LEU A 207 -5.21 10.20 10.38
N PHE A 208 -4.59 10.64 9.28
CA PHE A 208 -3.14 10.52 9.09
C PHE A 208 -2.34 11.60 9.85
N ASP A 209 -2.88 12.82 9.95
CA ASP A 209 -2.27 13.91 10.74
C ASP A 209 -2.21 13.55 12.24
N GLU A 210 -3.24 12.87 12.76
CA GLU A 210 -3.28 12.37 14.14
C GLU A 210 -2.11 11.43 14.48
N VAL A 211 -1.55 10.74 13.49
CA VAL A 211 -0.37 9.88 13.63
C VAL A 211 0.92 10.49 13.08
N GLY A 212 0.88 11.78 12.75
CA GLY A 212 2.05 12.54 12.32
C GLY A 212 2.50 12.25 10.88
N ILE A 213 1.62 11.73 10.02
CA ILE A 213 1.89 11.53 8.59
C ILE A 213 1.08 12.56 7.80
N ALA A 214 1.77 13.48 7.12
CA ALA A 214 1.13 14.39 6.18
C ALA A 214 0.73 13.64 4.90
N LEU A 215 -0.56 13.40 4.71
CA LEU A 215 -1.08 12.77 3.49
C LEU A 215 -1.35 13.84 2.41
N GLU A 216 -0.87 13.62 1.19
CA GLU A 216 -1.02 14.57 0.10
C GLU A 216 -1.48 13.92 -1.21
N VAL A 217 -2.57 14.43 -1.78
CA VAL A 217 -3.01 14.08 -3.13
C VAL A 217 -2.21 14.90 -4.14
N VAL A 218 -1.24 14.26 -4.79
CA VAL A 218 -0.33 14.94 -5.74
C VAL A 218 -0.83 14.94 -7.17
N GLY A 219 -1.88 14.17 -7.47
CA GLY A 219 -2.50 14.14 -8.78
C GLY A 219 -3.73 13.23 -8.83
N THR A 220 -4.51 13.45 -9.88
CA THR A 220 -5.66 12.62 -10.23
C THR A 220 -5.65 12.32 -11.72
N SER A 221 -6.19 11.17 -12.11
CA SER A 221 -6.34 10.80 -13.52
C SER A 221 -7.61 10.00 -13.73
N GLU A 222 -8.24 10.17 -14.89
CA GLU A 222 -9.33 9.28 -15.28
C GLU A 222 -8.76 7.88 -15.61
N VAL A 223 -9.44 6.83 -15.16
CA VAL A 223 -9.18 5.45 -15.57
C VAL A 223 -10.42 4.87 -16.23
N HIS A 224 -10.21 4.07 -17.27
CA HIS A 224 -11.27 3.42 -18.02
C HIS A 224 -11.38 1.95 -17.64
N MET A 225 -12.59 1.56 -17.26
CA MET A 225 -12.96 0.19 -16.92
C MET A 225 -14.36 -0.11 -17.44
N THR A 226 -14.58 -1.35 -17.85
CA THR A 226 -15.90 -1.86 -18.22
C THR A 226 -16.43 -2.80 -17.14
N GLY A 227 -17.63 -2.51 -16.61
CA GLY A 227 -18.30 -3.37 -15.64
C GLY A 227 -17.80 -3.21 -14.20
N ALA A 228 -17.98 -4.26 -13.40
CA ALA A 228 -17.49 -4.31 -12.02
C ALA A 228 -16.06 -4.87 -11.98
N LEU A 229 -15.26 -4.40 -11.02
CA LEU A 229 -13.94 -4.95 -10.74
C LEU A 229 -14.10 -6.17 -9.82
N GLU A 230 -13.86 -7.37 -10.32
CA GLU A 230 -13.91 -8.60 -9.52
C GLU A 230 -12.55 -8.86 -8.86
N TRP A 231 -12.53 -8.76 -7.54
CA TRP A 231 -11.46 -9.29 -6.70
C TRP A 231 -11.57 -10.80 -6.68
N SER A 232 -10.47 -11.43 -7.02
CA SER A 232 -10.27 -12.83 -6.69
C SER A 232 -8.82 -13.01 -6.32
N ARG A 233 -8.58 -13.90 -5.35
CA ARG A 233 -7.23 -14.19 -4.85
C ARG A 233 -6.34 -14.62 -6.02
N GLY A 234 -5.51 -13.68 -6.45
CA GLY A 234 -4.54 -13.87 -7.50
C GLY A 234 -5.01 -13.71 -8.95
N ALA A 235 -6.24 -13.26 -9.23
CA ALA A 235 -6.51 -12.64 -10.52
C ALA A 235 -6.00 -11.20 -10.48
N SER A 236 -4.85 -10.99 -11.10
CA SER A 236 -4.09 -9.75 -10.97
C SER A 236 -4.20 -8.89 -12.25
N ALA A 237 -4.60 -9.48 -13.38
CA ALA A 237 -4.64 -8.81 -14.68
C ALA A 237 -5.59 -7.58 -14.74
N PRO A 238 -6.83 -7.62 -14.25
CA PRO A 238 -7.71 -6.44 -14.28
C PRO A 238 -7.14 -5.26 -13.47
N TYR A 239 -6.52 -5.57 -12.32
CA TYR A 239 -5.87 -4.58 -11.46
C TYR A 239 -4.63 -3.96 -12.13
N ALA A 240 -3.80 -4.80 -12.78
CA ALA A 240 -2.64 -4.31 -13.53
C ALA A 240 -3.07 -3.35 -14.65
N ALA A 241 -4.10 -3.70 -15.41
CA ALA A 241 -4.59 -2.87 -16.51
C ALA A 241 -5.11 -1.49 -16.05
N LEU A 242 -5.65 -1.39 -14.83
CA LEU A 242 -6.03 -0.10 -14.24
C LEU A 242 -4.82 0.70 -13.79
N LEU A 243 -3.84 0.04 -13.15
CA LEU A 243 -2.63 0.69 -12.67
C LEU A 243 -1.73 1.18 -13.81
N GLU A 244 -1.75 0.52 -14.97
CA GLU A 244 -1.06 0.98 -16.18
C GLU A 244 -1.57 2.34 -16.70
N GLN A 245 -2.79 2.73 -16.31
CA GLN A 245 -3.38 4.03 -16.65
C GLN A 245 -2.99 5.14 -15.65
N ILE A 246 -2.40 4.79 -14.51
CA ILE A 246 -1.92 5.75 -13.52
C ILE A 246 -0.48 6.18 -13.88
N PRO A 247 -0.21 7.50 -14.01
CA PRO A 247 1.14 7.99 -14.31
C PRO A 247 2.06 7.90 -13.07
N HIS A 248 3.36 8.12 -13.29
CA HIS A 248 4.38 8.30 -12.24
C HIS A 248 4.63 7.11 -11.31
N ARG A 249 4.52 5.89 -11.83
CA ARG A 249 4.81 4.64 -11.10
C ARG A 249 6.26 4.52 -10.62
N GLU A 250 7.16 5.37 -11.12
CA GLU A 250 8.56 5.42 -10.72
C GLU A 250 8.82 6.20 -9.41
N ARG A 251 7.82 6.84 -8.81
CA ARG A 251 7.94 7.66 -7.58
C ARG A 251 7.41 6.93 -6.34
N ARG A 252 7.80 7.39 -5.14
CA ARG A 252 7.16 7.04 -3.85
C ARG A 252 5.75 7.62 -3.78
N ILE A 253 4.82 7.01 -4.49
CA ILE A 253 3.43 7.44 -4.57
C ILE A 253 2.55 6.20 -4.38
N VAL A 254 1.55 6.30 -3.51
CA VAL A 254 0.54 5.25 -3.34
C VAL A 254 -0.53 5.42 -4.42
N PRO A 255 -0.68 4.46 -5.34
CA PRO A 255 -1.78 4.49 -6.29
C PRO A 255 -3.09 4.10 -5.59
N ILE A 256 -4.09 4.96 -5.75
CA ILE A 256 -5.46 4.75 -5.28
C ILE A 256 -6.35 4.71 -6.52
N VAL A 257 -7.14 3.65 -6.67
CA VAL A 257 -8.06 3.47 -7.80
C VAL A 257 -9.48 3.45 -7.27
N VAL A 258 -10.29 4.42 -7.66
CA VAL A 258 -11.70 4.52 -7.30
C VAL A 258 -12.57 4.04 -8.47
N VAL A 259 -13.32 2.98 -8.23
CA VAL A 259 -14.23 2.36 -9.21
C VAL A 259 -15.69 2.42 -8.74
N PRO A 260 -16.67 2.34 -9.66
CA PRO A 260 -18.09 2.33 -9.28
C PRO A 260 -18.46 1.09 -8.46
N CYS A 261 -17.84 -0.04 -8.78
CA CYS A 261 -18.15 -1.33 -8.19
C CYS A 261 -16.93 -2.22 -8.08
N LEU A 262 -16.72 -2.78 -6.89
CA LEU A 262 -15.71 -3.77 -6.54
C LEU A 262 -16.43 -4.95 -5.89
N LEU A 263 -16.12 -6.16 -6.33
CA LEU A 263 -16.78 -7.40 -5.91
C LEU A 263 -15.72 -8.39 -5.39
N ASP A 264 -16.08 -9.27 -4.44
CA ASP A 264 -15.30 -10.45 -4.05
C ASP A 264 -16.24 -11.66 -4.01
N GLY A 265 -16.04 -12.61 -4.92
CA GLY A 265 -16.95 -13.74 -5.10
C GLY A 265 -18.37 -13.28 -5.45
N GLY A 266 -18.50 -12.19 -6.22
CA GLY A 266 -19.77 -11.55 -6.57
C GLY A 266 -20.41 -10.71 -5.45
N VAL A 267 -19.77 -10.57 -4.28
CA VAL A 267 -20.26 -9.74 -3.17
C VAL A 267 -19.62 -8.37 -3.24
N SER A 268 -20.43 -7.30 -3.20
CA SER A 268 -19.89 -5.93 -3.14
C SER A 268 -19.03 -5.71 -1.91
N ILE A 269 -17.78 -5.34 -2.14
CA ILE A 269 -16.83 -4.93 -1.11
C ILE A 269 -16.45 -3.47 -1.31
N PRO A 270 -16.18 -2.74 -0.22
CA PRO A 270 -16.03 -1.31 -0.33
C PRO A 270 -14.62 -0.85 -0.66
N GLY A 271 -13.63 -1.71 -0.42
CA GLY A 271 -12.23 -1.48 -0.70
C GLY A 271 -11.44 -2.77 -0.64
N VAL A 272 -10.27 -2.76 -1.27
CA VAL A 272 -9.27 -3.81 -1.11
C VAL A 272 -7.88 -3.25 -1.40
N THR A 273 -6.92 -3.64 -0.59
CA THR A 273 -5.51 -3.43 -0.85
C THR A 273 -4.93 -4.70 -1.45
N SER A 274 -4.35 -4.57 -2.64
CA SER A 274 -3.86 -5.73 -3.39
C SER A 274 -2.74 -6.52 -2.69
N ARG A 275 -1.99 -5.90 -1.76
CA ARG A 275 -0.90 -6.51 -0.97
C ARG A 275 -0.70 -5.80 0.38
N ILE A 276 -0.18 -6.53 1.37
CA ILE A 276 0.16 -6.01 2.71
C ILE A 276 1.59 -6.45 3.08
N PRO A 277 2.53 -5.52 3.33
CA PRO A 277 2.47 -4.14 2.85
C PRO A 277 2.40 -4.09 1.32
N GLY A 278 1.98 -2.94 0.81
CA GLY A 278 2.03 -2.58 -0.59
C GLY A 278 3.43 -2.22 -1.06
N GLY A 279 3.53 -1.66 -2.26
CA GLY A 279 4.78 -1.28 -2.91
C GLY A 279 4.74 -1.47 -4.42
N ILE A 280 5.47 -0.59 -5.12
CA ILE A 280 5.63 -0.59 -6.56
C ILE A 280 6.87 -1.39 -6.96
N ASN A 281 6.75 -2.27 -7.96
CA ASN A 281 7.89 -2.90 -8.59
C ASN A 281 7.97 -2.47 -10.06
N PRO A 282 8.78 -1.44 -10.38
CA PRO A 282 8.87 -0.91 -11.74
C PRO A 282 9.44 -1.91 -12.76
N GLN A 283 10.00 -3.03 -12.30
CA GLN A 283 10.58 -4.06 -13.17
C GLN A 283 9.72 -5.33 -13.28
N ALA A 284 8.65 -5.46 -12.49
CA ALA A 284 7.75 -6.59 -12.62
C ALA A 284 6.69 -6.31 -13.67
N SER A 285 6.46 -7.30 -14.55
CA SER A 285 5.24 -7.38 -15.34
C SER A 285 4.02 -7.77 -14.51
N SER A 286 4.21 -8.07 -13.22
CA SER A 286 3.15 -8.37 -12.26
C SER A 286 2.77 -7.10 -11.49
N VAL A 287 1.47 -6.94 -11.30
CA VAL A 287 0.74 -5.81 -10.70
C VAL A 287 1.52 -5.11 -9.59
N ASP A 288 1.64 -3.79 -9.67
CA ASP A 288 2.03 -2.97 -8.53
C ASP A 288 1.00 -3.07 -7.42
N SER A 289 1.40 -2.84 -6.17
CA SER A 289 0.39 -2.77 -5.13
C SER A 289 -0.35 -1.44 -5.23
N ALA A 290 -1.66 -1.46 -5.08
CA ALA A 290 -2.55 -0.31 -4.99
C ALA A 290 -3.65 -0.51 -3.94
N VAL A 291 -4.25 0.61 -3.56
CA VAL A 291 -5.52 0.68 -2.86
C VAL A 291 -6.64 0.80 -3.89
N PHE A 292 -7.62 -0.09 -3.83
CA PHE A 292 -8.81 -0.05 -4.67
C PHE A 292 -10.02 0.26 -3.81
N MET A 293 -10.85 1.21 -4.23
CA MET A 293 -12.05 1.64 -3.51
C MET A 293 -13.27 1.59 -4.41
N SER A 294 -14.40 1.21 -3.84
CA SER A 294 -15.71 1.20 -4.49
C SER A 294 -16.58 2.32 -3.98
N THR A 295 -17.34 2.95 -4.88
CA THR A 295 -18.41 3.89 -4.49
C THR A 295 -19.72 3.21 -4.12
N GLY A 296 -19.81 1.87 -4.27
CA GLY A 296 -20.87 1.06 -3.67
C GLY A 296 -21.75 0.27 -4.65
N CYS A 297 -21.33 0.08 -5.90
CA CYS A 297 -22.06 -0.71 -6.90
C CYS A 297 -23.50 -0.20 -7.12
N GLY A 298 -23.70 1.12 -7.04
CA GLY A 298 -25.02 1.76 -7.12
C GLY A 298 -25.73 1.94 -5.77
N ALA A 299 -25.16 1.45 -4.67
CA ALA A 299 -25.56 1.86 -3.33
C ALA A 299 -24.71 3.07 -2.90
N GLU A 300 -25.34 4.11 -2.36
CA GLU A 300 -24.62 5.28 -1.85
C GLU A 300 -23.96 4.95 -0.51
N PHE A 301 -22.64 5.16 -0.43
CA PHE A 301 -21.93 5.21 0.85
C PHE A 301 -21.87 6.66 1.34
N GLY A 302 -22.13 6.89 2.62
CA GLY A 302 -21.90 8.20 3.23
C GLY A 302 -20.42 8.60 3.16
N THR A 303 -20.13 9.89 3.03
CA THR A 303 -18.78 10.44 2.88
C THR A 303 -17.82 10.00 3.99
N GLY A 304 -18.24 10.07 5.26
CA GLY A 304 -17.43 9.62 6.40
C GLY A 304 -17.14 8.10 6.36
N ALA A 305 -18.04 7.29 5.82
CA ALA A 305 -17.81 5.86 5.64
C ALA A 305 -16.76 5.59 4.55
N VAL A 306 -16.78 6.37 3.46
CA VAL A 306 -15.76 6.30 2.41
C VAL A 306 -14.40 6.71 2.97
N ALA A 307 -14.34 7.81 3.72
CA ALA A 307 -13.10 8.29 4.33
C ALA A 307 -12.46 7.26 5.26
N LEU A 308 -13.23 6.70 6.20
CA LEU A 308 -12.73 5.67 7.12
C LEU A 308 -12.20 4.44 6.40
N ARG A 309 -12.92 4.00 5.36
CA ARG A 309 -12.51 2.83 4.58
C ARG A 309 -11.29 3.11 3.70
N LEU A 310 -11.19 4.31 3.12
CA LEU A 310 -10.00 4.69 2.37
C LEU A 310 -8.78 4.73 3.29
N ALA A 311 -8.91 5.31 4.49
CA ALA A 311 -7.85 5.29 5.49
C ALA A 311 -7.47 3.85 5.91
N HIS A 312 -8.46 2.98 6.10
CA HIS A 312 -8.26 1.56 6.38
C HIS A 312 -7.43 0.85 5.30
N GLU A 313 -7.77 1.03 4.03
CA GLU A 313 -7.01 0.43 2.92
C GLU A 313 -5.60 1.04 2.78
N ILE A 314 -5.44 2.35 2.97
CA ILE A 314 -4.09 2.95 3.01
C ILE A 314 -3.29 2.36 4.19
N GLY A 315 -3.92 2.10 5.33
CA GLY A 315 -3.30 1.41 6.46
C GLY A 315 -2.79 0.01 6.08
N HIS A 316 -3.59 -0.77 5.35
CA HIS A 316 -3.16 -2.06 4.78
C HIS A 316 -1.97 -1.90 3.82
N TYR A 317 -2.00 -0.90 2.95
CA TYR A 317 -0.88 -0.61 2.06
C TYR A 317 0.40 -0.34 2.87
N LEU A 318 0.30 0.37 3.98
CA LEU A 318 1.42 0.69 4.85
C LEU A 318 1.81 -0.44 5.81
N GLY A 319 1.22 -1.63 5.67
CA GLY A 319 1.61 -2.85 6.40
C GLY A 319 0.78 -3.16 7.64
N LEU A 320 -0.32 -2.45 7.89
CA LEU A 320 -1.21 -2.77 9.01
C LEU A 320 -2.10 -3.97 8.67
N PHE A 321 -2.38 -4.78 9.69
CA PHE A 321 -3.36 -5.87 9.62
C PHE A 321 -4.63 -5.50 10.36
N HIS A 322 -5.70 -6.26 10.13
CA HIS A 322 -6.95 -6.04 10.83
C HIS A 322 -6.76 -6.12 12.35
N SER A 323 -7.26 -5.14 13.09
CA SER A 323 -7.07 -5.08 14.56
C SER A 323 -7.84 -6.17 15.30
N ASP A 324 -8.86 -6.76 14.69
CA ASP A 324 -9.61 -7.93 15.18
C ASP A 324 -9.04 -9.27 14.67
N SER A 325 -7.93 -9.25 13.92
CA SER A 325 -7.17 -10.44 13.57
C SER A 325 -6.00 -10.65 14.54
N PRO A 326 -5.54 -11.90 14.76
CA PRO A 326 -4.36 -12.15 15.59
C PRO A 326 -3.11 -11.35 15.20
N ALA A 327 -2.92 -11.06 13.90
CA ALA A 327 -1.79 -10.29 13.38
C ALA A 327 -1.86 -8.79 13.71
N GLY A 328 -3.06 -8.22 13.88
CA GLY A 328 -3.23 -6.79 14.22
C GLY A 328 -3.64 -6.53 15.68
N ALA A 329 -4.10 -7.55 16.40
CA ALA A 329 -4.63 -7.42 17.75
C ALA A 329 -3.58 -6.96 18.78
N SER A 330 -2.29 -7.27 18.56
CA SER A 330 -1.21 -6.86 19.45
C SER A 330 -0.94 -5.35 19.43
N VAL A 331 -1.29 -4.66 18.34
CA VAL A 331 -1.02 -3.22 18.14
C VAL A 331 -2.27 -2.34 18.25
N ALA A 332 -3.46 -2.93 18.33
CA ALA A 332 -4.72 -2.22 18.54
C ALA A 332 -5.79 -3.13 19.18
N PRO A 333 -5.60 -3.59 20.43
CA PRO A 333 -6.48 -4.59 21.05
C PRO A 333 -7.92 -4.12 21.28
N GLU A 334 -8.13 -2.81 21.41
CA GLU A 334 -9.45 -2.20 21.63
C GLU A 334 -10.22 -1.92 20.33
N GLY A 335 -9.59 -2.16 19.17
CA GLY A 335 -10.08 -1.71 17.87
C GLY A 335 -9.44 -0.39 17.42
N SER A 336 -9.52 -0.13 16.13
CA SER A 336 -8.97 1.07 15.47
C SER A 336 -9.64 1.24 14.10
N VAL A 337 -9.21 2.23 13.31
CA VAL A 337 -9.52 2.29 11.87
C VAL A 337 -9.25 0.95 11.17
N MET A 338 -8.31 0.14 11.65
CA MET A 338 -8.00 -1.18 11.10
C MET A 338 -8.94 -2.31 11.53
N ASN A 339 -10.04 -2.06 12.24
CA ASN A 339 -11.04 -3.12 12.46
C ASN A 339 -11.66 -3.53 11.11
N ALA A 340 -11.98 -4.81 10.90
CA ALA A 340 -12.61 -5.28 9.65
C ALA A 340 -13.96 -4.59 9.33
N ARG A 341 -14.58 -3.93 10.30
CA ARG A 341 -15.83 -3.15 10.17
C ARG A 341 -15.70 -1.80 10.87
N PRO A 342 -14.85 -0.89 10.38
CA PRO A 342 -14.49 0.33 11.13
C PRO A 342 -15.68 1.28 11.33
N ILE A 343 -16.68 1.23 10.44
CA ILE A 343 -17.92 2.02 10.54
C ILE A 343 -18.80 1.62 11.73
N LEU A 344 -18.67 0.41 12.24
CA LEU A 344 -19.45 -0.08 13.38
C LEU A 344 -18.79 0.22 14.73
N LEU A 345 -17.57 0.75 14.71
CA LEU A 345 -16.87 1.17 15.92
C LEU A 345 -17.47 2.45 16.49
N ALA A 346 -17.36 2.60 17.80
CA ALA A 346 -17.61 3.88 18.46
C ALA A 346 -16.64 4.94 17.90
N PRO A 347 -17.07 6.21 17.71
CA PRO A 347 -16.25 7.25 17.09
C PRO A 347 -14.86 7.43 17.73
N GLU A 348 -14.75 7.26 19.04
CA GLU A 348 -13.50 7.36 19.79
C GLU A 348 -12.49 6.25 19.44
N LEU A 349 -12.91 5.14 18.82
CA LEU A 349 -12.04 4.06 18.34
C LEU A 349 -11.72 4.18 16.84
N GLN A 350 -12.26 5.17 16.14
CA GLN A 350 -12.04 5.39 14.72
C GLN A 350 -10.77 6.24 14.46
N HIS A 351 -9.66 5.83 15.07
CA HIS A 351 -8.33 6.42 14.90
C HIS A 351 -7.28 5.32 14.70
N PHE A 352 -6.06 5.71 14.32
CA PHE A 352 -4.90 4.81 14.33
C PHE A 352 -4.18 4.91 15.67
N THR A 353 -3.71 3.79 16.22
CA THR A 353 -2.95 3.78 17.47
C THR A 353 -1.50 4.26 17.26
N PRO A 354 -0.78 4.68 18.32
CA PRO A 354 0.64 5.00 18.23
C PRO A 354 1.51 3.83 17.73
N GLU A 355 1.16 2.60 18.08
CA GLU A 355 1.86 1.38 17.62
C GLU A 355 1.63 1.15 16.12
N GLN A 356 0.42 1.40 15.63
CA GLN A 356 0.12 1.39 14.19
C GLN A 356 0.89 2.49 13.46
N ALA A 357 0.96 3.70 14.03
CA ALA A 357 1.77 4.79 13.50
C ALA A 357 3.23 4.37 13.32
N ALA A 358 3.81 3.72 14.33
CA ALA A 358 5.18 3.23 14.29
C ALA A 358 5.42 2.20 13.18
N ILE A 359 4.43 1.36 12.84
CA ILE A 359 4.51 0.43 11.70
C ILE A 359 4.43 1.19 10.37
N MET A 360 3.43 2.06 10.21
CA MET A 360 3.24 2.85 8.98
C MET A 360 4.48 3.68 8.65
N MET A 361 5.12 4.25 9.67
CA MET A 361 6.34 5.04 9.56
C MET A 361 7.57 4.27 9.08
N ARG A 362 7.53 2.93 9.02
CA ARG A 362 8.59 2.10 8.44
C ARG A 362 8.45 1.96 6.93
N HIS A 363 7.29 2.27 6.35
CA HIS A 363 7.06 2.06 4.93
C HIS A 363 7.97 2.96 4.09
N PRO A 364 8.62 2.45 3.02
CA PRO A 364 9.56 3.25 2.21
C PRO A 364 8.88 4.38 1.42
N ASP A 365 7.57 4.26 1.15
CA ASP A 365 6.78 5.32 0.51
C ASP A 365 6.38 6.45 1.46
N VAL A 366 6.51 6.26 2.77
CA VAL A 366 6.50 7.38 3.72
C VAL A 366 7.91 7.98 3.72
N PHE A 367 8.03 9.25 3.40
CA PHE A 367 9.32 9.96 3.32
C PHE A 367 9.24 11.30 4.03
N PHE A 368 10.39 11.94 4.27
CA PHE A 368 10.45 13.19 5.03
C PHE A 368 10.74 14.35 4.10
N ARG A 369 9.90 15.38 4.15
CA ARG A 369 10.16 16.64 3.45
C ARG A 369 10.86 17.63 4.37
N PRO A 370 11.96 18.26 3.91
CA PRO A 370 12.72 19.22 4.70
C PRO A 370 11.94 20.47 5.08
#